data_AF-A0A7K1S8E0-F1
#
_entry.id   AF-A0A7K1S8E0-F1
#
_cell.length_a   1.000
_cell.length_b   1.000
_cell.length_c   1.000
_cell.angle_alpha   90.00
_cell.angle_beta   90.00
_cell.angle_gamma   90.00
#
_symmetry.space_group_name_H-M   'P 1'
#
loop_
_entity.id
_entity.type
_entity.pdbx_description
1 polymer ?
#
loop_
_entity_poly.entity_id
_entity_poly.type
_entity_poly.pdbx_seq_one_letter_code
_entity_poly.pdbx_strand_id
1 'polypeptide(L)' 'MQEPRQPDTLVAELSELNSLLDKHRQMLVKHPSDALLALSLKQYEHRRTQLLKELHLSLSLFFTEHMAS' A
#
# COMPACT_ATOMS: atom_id res chain seq x y z
N MET A 1 -15.29 -11.73 10.24
CA MET A 1 -14.55 -10.48 9.93
C MET A 1 -13.08 -10.78 10.17
N GLN A 2 -12.18 -10.45 9.24
CA GLN A 2 -10.74 -10.59 9.50
C GLN A 2 -10.31 -9.56 10.54
N GLU A 3 -9.44 -9.95 11.45
CA GLU A 3 -8.88 -9.02 12.44
C GLU A 3 -8.05 -7.92 11.75
N PRO A 4 -8.09 -6.68 12.25
CA PRO A 4 -7.25 -5.59 11.75
C PRO A 4 -5.77 -5.99 11.85
N ARG A 5 -5.03 -5.77 10.77
CA ARG A 5 -3.59 -6.06 10.75
C ARG A 5 -2.82 -5.03 11.57
N GLN A 6 -1.69 -5.44 12.15
CA GLN A 6 -0.87 -4.54 12.97
C GLN A 6 -0.35 -3.35 12.14
N PRO A 7 -0.35 -2.11 12.70
CA PRO A 7 0.11 -0.92 11.97
C PRO A 7 1.52 -1.06 11.41
N ASP A 8 2.46 -1.63 12.17
CA ASP A 8 3.86 -1.78 11.74
C ASP A 8 4.00 -2.70 10.51
N THR A 9 3.22 -3.78 10.45
CA THR A 9 3.17 -4.66 9.26
C THR A 9 2.70 -3.90 8.03
N LEU A 10 1.66 -3.07 8.19
CA LEU A 10 1.10 -2.28 7.10
C LEU A 10 2.07 -1.20 6.61
N VAL A 11 2.82 -0.58 7.53
CA VAL A 11 3.87 0.41 7.20
C VAL A 11 5.01 -0.25 6.41
N ALA A 12 5.47 -1.43 6.83
CA ALA A 12 6.49 -2.17 6.10
C ALA A 12 6.05 -2.53 4.67
N GLU A 13 4.85 -3.09 4.51
CA GLU A 13 4.29 -3.42 3.20
C GLU A 13 4.11 -2.18 2.31
N LEU A 14 3.67 -1.06 2.87
CA LEU A 14 3.57 0.21 2.14
C LEU A 14 4.93 0.70 1.66
N SER A 15 5.98 0.57 2.47
CA SER A 15 7.34 0.96 2.12
C SER A 15 7.89 0.13 0.95
N GLU A 16 7.72 -1.18 1.01
CA GLU A 16 8.11 -2.10 -0.07
C GLU A 16 7.33 -1.81 -1.37
N LEU A 17 6.02 -1.60 -1.26
CA LEU A 17 5.17 -1.32 -2.40
C LEU A 17 5.50 0.03 -3.05
N ASN A 18 5.79 1.07 -2.26
CA ASN A 18 6.24 2.36 -2.79
C ASN A 18 7.55 2.21 -3.57
N SER A 19 8.50 1.43 -3.04
CA SER A 19 9.76 1.14 -3.73
C SER A 19 9.54 0.41 -5.07
N LEU A 20 8.56 -0.51 -5.12
CA LEU A 20 8.21 -1.22 -6.34
C LEU A 20 7.52 -0.32 -7.37
N LEU A 21 6.62 0.56 -6.93
CA LEU A 21 5.95 1.56 -7.75
C LEU A 21 6.95 2.50 -8.42
N ASP A 22 7.93 2.98 -7.68
CA ASP A 22 8.95 3.88 -8.23
C ASP A 22 9.81 3.18 -9.31
N LYS A 23 10.19 1.92 -9.08
CA LYS A 23 10.88 1.10 -10.10
C LYS A 23 10.01 0.93 -11.35
N HIS A 24 8.72 0.62 -11.18
CA HIS A 24 7.79 0.43 -12.29
C HIS A 24 7.59 1.71 -13.11
N ARG A 25 7.46 2.87 -12.43
CA ARG A 25 7.37 4.17 -13.09
C ARG A 25 8.62 4.45 -13.92
N GLN A 26 9.81 4.21 -13.38
CA GLN A 26 11.07 4.39 -14.11
C GLN A 26 11.17 3.46 -15.32
N MET A 27 10.71 2.21 -15.21
CA MET A 27 10.67 1.27 -16.34
C MET A 27 9.69 1.71 -17.41
N LEU A 28 8.52 2.24 -17.03
CA LEU A 28 7.49 2.68 -17.98
C LEU A 28 7.94 3.92 -18.76
N VAL A 29 8.76 4.81 -18.17
CA VAL A 29 9.41 5.90 -18.92
C VAL A 29 10.30 5.35 -20.03
N LYS A 30 11.00 4.23 -19.80
CA LYS A 30 11.87 3.58 -20.80
C LYS A 30 11.08 2.76 -21.83
N HIS A 31 9.92 2.24 -21.44
CA HIS A 31 9.07 1.37 -22.25
C HIS A 31 7.61 1.84 -22.24
N PRO A 32 7.30 3.01 -22.84
CA PRO A 32 5.98 3.65 -22.71
C PRO A 32 4.84 2.88 -23.40
N SER A 33 5.16 1.99 -24.34
CA SER A 33 4.19 1.14 -25.05
C SER A 33 3.96 -0.21 -24.38
N ASP A 34 4.62 -0.50 -23.25
CA ASP A 34 4.42 -1.76 -22.52
C ASP A 34 3.10 -1.73 -21.72
N ALA A 35 2.06 -2.28 -22.34
CA ALA A 35 0.72 -2.33 -21.76
C ALA A 35 0.63 -3.21 -20.50
N LEU A 36 1.46 -4.25 -20.38
CA LEU A 36 1.47 -5.12 -19.21
C LEU A 36 2.12 -4.40 -18.01
N LEU A 37 3.21 -3.68 -18.26
CA LEU A 37 3.85 -2.85 -17.25
C LEU A 37 2.95 -1.69 -16.79
N ALA A 38 2.20 -1.09 -17.71
CA ALA A 38 1.21 -0.06 -17.37
C ALA A 38 0.05 -0.64 -16.51
N LEU A 39 -0.38 -1.87 -16.80
CA LEU A 39 -1.42 -2.55 -16.02
C LEU A 39 -0.91 -2.91 -14.61
N SER A 40 0.30 -3.46 -14.48
CA SER A 40 0.87 -3.79 -13.17
C SER A 40 1.04 -2.56 -12.29
N LEU A 41 1.46 -1.42 -12.88
CA LEU A 41 1.53 -0.15 -12.17
C LEU A 41 0.17 0.25 -11.57
N LYS A 42 -0.92 0.17 -12.35
CA LYS A 42 -2.28 0.46 -11.86
C LYS A 42 -2.71 -0.48 -10.73
N GLN A 43 -2.36 -1.77 -10.83
CA GLN A 43 -2.67 -2.75 -9.78
C GLN A 43 -1.92 -2.43 -8.48
N TYR A 44 -0.65 -2.05 -8.56
CA TYR A 44 0.12 -1.64 -7.39
C TYR A 44 -0.41 -0.34 -6.77
N GLU A 45 -0.82 0.64 -7.57
CA GLU A 45 -1.45 1.87 -7.06
C GLU A 45 -2.78 1.59 -6.36
N HIS A 46 -3.58 0.66 -6.91
CA HIS A 46 -4.78 0.18 -6.26
C HIS A 46 -4.45 -0.50 -4.92
N ARG A 47 -3.48 -1.42 -4.89
CA ARG A 47 -3.08 -2.11 -3.65
C ARG A 47 -2.57 -1.14 -2.60
N ARG A 48 -1.80 -0.11 -2.99
CA ARG A 48 -1.33 0.95 -2.08
C ARG A 48 -2.50 1.68 -1.43
N THR A 49 -3.53 1.99 -2.22
CA THR A 49 -4.74 2.63 -1.71
C THR A 49 -5.47 1.74 -0.70
N GLN A 50 -5.55 0.44 -0.94
CA GLN A 50 -6.13 -0.50 0.02
C GLN A 50 -5.31 -0.58 1.31
N LEU A 51 -3.98 -0.70 1.21
CA LEU A 51 -3.10 -0.72 2.37
C LEU A 51 -3.21 0.55 3.23
N LEU A 52 -3.35 1.72 2.61
CA LEU A 52 -3.57 2.98 3.34
C LEU A 52 -4.90 3.00 4.10
N LYS A 53 -5.97 2.44 3.51
CA LYS A 53 -7.26 2.30 4.20
C LYS A 53 -7.16 1.34 5.37
N GLU A 54 -6.49 0.21 5.17
CA GLU A 54 -6.21 -0.76 6.23
C GLU A 54 -5.39 -0.12 7.36
N LEU A 55 -4.33 0.63 7.02
CA LEU A 55 -3.49 1.33 8.01
C LEU A 55 -4.30 2.37 8.79
N HIS A 56 -5.13 3.15 8.10
CA HIS A 56 -6.00 4.12 8.76
C HIS A 56 -6.95 3.44 9.76
N LEU A 57 -7.56 2.32 9.38
CA LEU A 57 -8.43 1.55 10.27
C LEU A 57 -7.66 1.00 11.47
N SER A 58 -6.50 0.36 11.23
CA SER A 58 -5.67 -0.21 12.28
C SER A 58 -5.18 0.83 13.28
N LEU A 59 -4.75 2.01 12.80
CA LEU A 59 -4.35 3.12 13.67
C LEU A 59 -5.54 3.66 14.47
N SER A 60 -6.71 3.79 13.83
CA SER A 60 -7.92 4.27 14.50
C SER A 60 -8.29 3.36 15.67
N LEU A 61 -8.24 2.04 15.48
CA LEU A 61 -8.51 1.07 16.54
C LEU A 61 -7.45 1.09 17.63
N PHE A 62 -6.16 1.06 17.25
CA PHE A 62 -5.04 1.12 18.19
C PHE A 62 -5.15 2.33 19.13
N PHE A 63 -5.39 3.52 18.60
CA PHE A 63 -5.54 4.72 19.42
C PHE A 63 -6.83 4.74 20.25
N THR A 64 -7.93 4.16 19.74
CA THR A 64 -9.19 4.10 20.51
C THR A 64 -9.06 3.18 21.71
N GLU A 65 -8.40 2.03 21.55
CA GLU A 65 -8.13 1.08 22.64
C GLU A 65 -7.16 1.66 23.68
N HIS A 66 -6.13 2.39 23.23
CA HIS A 66 -5.15 3.03 24.12
C HIS A 66 -5.69 4.26 24.87
N MET A 67 -6.71 4.94 24.36
CA MET A 67 -7.34 6.09 25.03
C MET A 67 -8.48 5.68 25.99
N ALA A 68 -8.98 4.45 25.87
CA ALA A 68 -10.03 3.90 26.72
C ALA A 68 -9.49 3.14 27.96
N SER A 69 -8.16 3.01 28.08
CA SER A 69 -7.44 2.40 29.21
C SER A 69 -6.79 3.46 30.09
#